data_AF-A0A7G8WCU4-F1
#
_entry.id   AF-A0A7G8WCU4-F1
#
_cell.length_a   1.000
_cell.length_b   1.000
_cell.length_c   1.000
_cell.angle_alpha   90.00
_cell.angle_beta   90.00
_cell.angle_gamma   90.00
#
_symmetry.space_group_name_H-M   'P 1'
#
loop_
_entity.id
_entity.type
_entity.pdbx_description
1 polymer ?
#
loop_
_entity_poly.entity_id
_entity_poly.type
_entity_poly.pdbx_seq_one_letter_code
_entity_poly.pdbx_strand_id
1 'polypeptide(L)'
;MKKKYILILFFIPLLILQTGCSSTKSNLELREDYLIYIPTRPVKNNHPLGKLDLYVGARNYFKFVPNNKNLKLDISIQNGVIEKSKYSEYGYNIYTKNFKRSYLFVKHGKFLDTITFYKKNIPPPILRYKTGSIDTLSTRELKTFNSFMASLRDFSYDCIFEVYSMNIIIIHDDDKTTEIFENLSNKSPRLKWLMRRAKPNDTYIFHNVKIKVVDTEDVIIRGESIISKIVE
;
A
#
# COMPACT_ATOMS: atom_id res chain seq x y z
N MET A 1 -16.13 -42.52 65.52
CA MET A 1 -16.11 -42.24 64.06
C MET A 1 -15.58 -40.83 63.83
N LYS A 2 -14.32 -40.68 63.39
CA LYS A 2 -13.68 -39.37 63.13
C LYS A 2 -13.72 -39.08 61.63
N LYS A 3 -14.43 -38.03 61.21
CA LYS A 3 -14.44 -37.55 59.82
C LYS A 3 -13.15 -36.77 59.54
N LYS A 4 -12.36 -37.21 58.55
CA LYS A 4 -11.26 -36.43 57.97
C LYS A 4 -11.80 -35.65 56.78
N TYR A 5 -11.65 -34.33 56.79
CA TYR A 5 -11.90 -33.49 55.61
C TYR A 5 -10.58 -33.31 54.86
N ILE A 6 -10.56 -33.70 53.59
CA ILE A 6 -9.44 -33.48 52.66
C ILE A 6 -9.68 -32.11 52.02
N LEU A 7 -8.77 -31.17 52.31
CA LEU A 7 -8.73 -29.84 51.70
C LEU A 7 -8.05 -29.96 50.33
N ILE A 8 -8.82 -29.88 49.24
CA ILE A 8 -8.28 -29.86 47.87
C ILE A 8 -8.01 -28.41 47.49
N LEU A 9 -6.73 -28.04 47.42
CA LEU A 9 -6.27 -26.76 46.87
C LEU A 9 -6.33 -26.82 45.33
N PHE A 10 -7.23 -26.05 44.74
CA PHE A 10 -7.23 -25.78 43.30
C PHE A 10 -6.11 -24.80 42.96
N PHE A 11 -5.03 -25.31 42.37
CA PHE A 11 -3.99 -24.50 41.72
C PHE A 11 -4.47 -24.14 40.31
N ILE A 12 -4.92 -22.90 40.10
CA ILE A 12 -5.22 -22.36 38.77
C ILE A 12 -3.93 -21.67 38.27
N PRO A 13 -3.26 -22.16 37.21
CA PRO A 13 -2.18 -21.42 36.60
C PRO A 13 -2.75 -20.20 35.86
N LEU A 14 -2.43 -19.01 36.38
CA LEU A 14 -2.73 -17.72 35.75
C LEU A 14 -1.89 -17.59 34.47
N LEU A 15 -2.49 -17.90 33.33
CA LEU A 15 -1.90 -17.70 32.01
C LEU A 15 -1.79 -16.19 31.75
N ILE A 16 -0.64 -15.59 32.07
CA ILE A 16 -0.34 -14.21 31.71
C ILE A 16 -0.11 -14.19 30.18
N LEU A 17 -1.17 -13.91 29.44
CA LEU A 17 -1.11 -13.48 28.05
C LEU A 17 -0.31 -12.17 28.00
N GLN A 18 0.99 -12.27 27.76
CA GLN A 18 1.77 -11.17 27.21
C GLN A 18 1.26 -10.91 25.80
N THR A 19 0.17 -10.15 25.70
CA THR A 19 -0.14 -9.44 24.47
C THR A 19 0.99 -8.43 24.28
N GLY A 20 1.93 -8.75 23.40
CA GLY A 20 2.92 -7.82 22.91
C GLY A 20 2.19 -6.67 22.23
N CYS A 21 1.84 -5.66 23.01
CA CYS A 21 1.29 -4.41 22.52
C CYS A 21 2.45 -3.71 21.80
N SER A 22 2.60 -4.00 20.51
CA SER A 22 3.49 -3.28 19.62
C SER A 22 3.05 -1.82 19.64
N SER A 23 3.77 -0.99 20.39
CA SER A 23 3.55 0.45 20.46
C SER A 23 3.85 1.02 19.07
N THR A 24 2.81 1.15 18.26
CA THR A 24 2.88 1.92 17.03
C THR A 24 3.12 3.37 17.46
N LYS A 25 4.36 3.86 17.28
CA LYS A 25 4.67 5.27 17.46
C LYS A 25 3.82 6.06 16.49
N SER A 26 2.73 6.64 16.97
CA SER A 26 1.93 7.54 16.16
C SER A 26 2.65 8.87 16.02
N ASN A 27 2.81 9.33 14.79
CA ASN A 27 3.22 10.71 14.51
C ASN A 27 2.04 11.63 14.84
N LEU A 28 1.98 12.04 16.11
CA LEU A 28 1.05 13.03 16.63
C LEU A 28 1.71 14.40 16.54
N GLU A 29 1.02 15.36 15.94
CA GLU A 29 1.40 16.76 16.01
C GLU A 29 0.35 17.48 16.87
N LEU A 30 0.80 17.96 18.03
CA LEU A 30 -0.01 18.75 18.95
C LEU A 30 -0.03 20.21 18.46
N ARG A 31 -1.23 20.73 18.20
CA ARG A 31 -1.49 22.17 18.08
C ARG A 31 -2.28 22.63 19.31
N GLU A 32 -2.30 23.93 19.57
CA GLU A 32 -2.98 24.49 20.76
C GLU A 32 -4.45 24.08 20.83
N ASP A 33 -5.15 24.07 19.69
CA ASP A 33 -6.60 23.88 19.63
C ASP A 33 -7.06 22.51 19.11
N TYR A 34 -6.16 21.74 18.47
CA TYR A 34 -6.48 20.42 17.93
C TYR A 34 -5.25 19.53 17.79
N LEU A 35 -5.49 18.24 17.64
CA LEU A 35 -4.49 17.22 17.38
C LEU A 35 -4.56 16.78 15.93
N ILE A 36 -3.39 16.72 15.28
CA ILE A 36 -3.27 16.07 13.97
C ILE A 36 -2.71 14.67 14.22
N TYR A 37 -3.50 13.67 13.88
CA TYR A 37 -3.05 12.29 13.87
C TYR A 37 -2.88 11.81 12.43
N ILE A 38 -1.66 11.37 12.15
CA ILE A 38 -1.31 10.74 10.89
C ILE A 38 -1.08 9.27 11.21
N PRO A 39 -1.95 8.35 10.74
CA PRO A 39 -1.72 6.94 10.90
C PRO A 39 -0.47 6.59 10.11
N THR A 40 0.64 6.49 10.81
CA THR A 40 1.79 5.76 10.36
C THR A 40 1.69 4.42 11.05
N ARG A 41 1.45 3.35 10.27
CA ARG A 41 1.93 2.03 10.71
C ARG A 41 3.46 2.06 10.66
N PRO A 42 4.16 1.24 11.45
CA PRO A 42 5.54 1.51 11.84
C PRO A 42 6.46 1.30 10.63
N VAL A 43 6.68 2.36 9.86
CA VAL A 43 7.83 2.41 8.97
C VAL A 43 9.02 2.66 9.89
N LYS A 44 9.96 1.72 9.94
CA LYS A 44 11.16 1.71 10.80
C LYS A 44 12.10 2.93 10.65
N ASN A 45 11.72 3.94 9.89
CA ASN A 45 12.58 5.06 9.54
C ASN A 45 12.16 6.29 10.34
N ASN A 46 13.09 6.77 11.16
CA ASN A 46 13.06 8.01 11.93
C ASN A 46 12.89 9.23 11.01
N HIS A 47 11.72 9.40 10.39
CA HIS A 47 11.42 10.65 9.71
C HIS A 47 11.30 11.73 10.79
N PRO A 48 12.04 12.84 10.69
CA PRO A 48 11.94 13.92 11.65
C PRO A 48 10.49 14.43 11.67
N LEU A 49 9.94 14.51 12.88
CA LEU A 49 8.68 15.18 13.19
C LEU A 49 8.73 16.58 12.55
N GLY A 50 7.99 16.80 11.46
CA GLY A 50 7.96 18.09 10.77
C GLY A 50 7.84 18.03 9.25
N LYS A 51 8.13 16.89 8.61
CA LYS A 51 7.88 16.74 7.17
C LYS A 51 6.65 15.86 6.92
N LEU A 52 5.55 16.49 6.50
CA LEU A 52 4.35 15.78 6.09
C LEU A 52 4.40 15.53 4.59
N ASP A 53 4.52 14.26 4.22
CA ASP A 53 4.53 13.82 2.83
C ASP A 53 3.12 13.34 2.41
N LEU A 54 2.71 13.70 1.20
CA LEU A 54 1.59 13.10 0.49
C LEU A 54 2.13 12.23 -0.64
N TYR A 55 1.73 10.97 -0.63
CA TYR A 55 1.97 10.09 -1.78
C TYR A 55 1.02 10.50 -2.92
N VAL A 56 1.60 10.89 -4.04
CA VAL A 56 0.83 11.33 -5.23
C VAL A 56 0.06 10.13 -5.80
N GLY A 57 -1.24 10.30 -6.01
CA GLY A 57 -2.15 9.23 -6.44
C GLY A 57 -2.67 8.32 -5.34
N ALA A 58 -2.20 8.46 -4.10
CA ALA A 58 -2.69 7.70 -2.95
C ALA A 58 -3.73 8.48 -2.14
N ARG A 59 -4.66 7.78 -1.48
CA ARG A 59 -5.47 8.37 -0.42
C ARG A 59 -4.68 8.39 0.88
N ASN A 60 -4.30 9.58 1.33
CA ASN A 60 -3.55 9.79 2.56
C ASN A 60 -4.55 10.16 3.67
N TYR A 61 -4.72 9.29 4.65
CA TYR A 61 -5.69 9.50 5.71
C TYR A 61 -5.10 10.32 6.86
N PHE A 62 -5.86 11.30 7.35
CA PHE A 62 -5.52 12.19 8.46
C PHE A 62 -6.71 12.28 9.42
N LYS A 63 -6.45 12.49 10.71
CA LYS A 63 -7.47 12.86 11.70
C LYS A 63 -7.14 14.20 12.32
N PHE A 64 -8.14 15.08 12.40
CA PHE A 64 -8.06 16.40 13.02
C PHE A 64 -9.01 16.43 14.21
N VAL A 65 -8.51 16.09 15.40
CA VAL A 65 -9.35 15.95 16.60
C VAL A 65 -9.28 17.27 17.38
N PRO A 66 -10.37 18.04 17.48
CA PRO A 66 -10.36 19.28 18.25
C PRO A 66 -10.21 18.97 19.75
N ASN A 67 -9.47 19.82 20.46
CA ASN A 67 -9.28 19.70 21.92
C ASN A 67 -10.59 20.01 22.70
N ASN A 68 -11.53 20.71 22.05
CA ASN A 68 -12.86 21.00 22.55
C ASN A 68 -13.93 20.53 21.54
N LYS A 69 -14.92 19.74 21.97
CA LYS A 69 -16.00 19.22 21.10
C LYS A 69 -16.84 20.32 20.43
N ASN A 70 -16.89 21.52 21.01
CA ASN A 70 -17.61 22.65 20.45
C ASN A 70 -16.80 23.44 19.41
N LEU A 71 -15.49 23.16 19.29
CA LEU A 71 -14.64 23.79 18.30
C LEU A 71 -14.92 23.20 16.92
N LYS A 72 -15.35 24.06 15.99
CA LYS A 72 -15.52 23.69 14.58
C LYS A 72 -14.23 23.94 13.82
N LEU A 73 -13.75 22.90 13.15
CA LEU A 73 -12.63 22.98 12.21
C LEU A 73 -13.20 23.06 10.79
N ASP A 74 -12.82 24.09 10.06
CA ASP A 74 -13.10 24.21 8.63
C ASP A 74 -11.80 23.92 7.87
N ILE A 75 -11.81 22.87 7.06
CA ILE A 75 -10.61 22.30 6.45
C ILE A 75 -10.75 22.38 4.93
N SER A 76 -9.78 23.04 4.30
CA SER A 76 -9.70 23.15 2.85
C SER A 76 -8.28 22.88 2.36
N ILE A 77 -8.12 22.51 1.10
CA ILE A 77 -6.83 22.18 0.51
C ILE A 77 -6.64 22.86 -0.84
N GLN A 78 -5.43 23.38 -1.06
CA GLN A 78 -4.97 23.84 -2.37
C GLN A 78 -4.12 22.75 -3.06
N ASN A 79 -4.29 22.61 -4.38
CA ASN A 79 -3.59 21.62 -5.21
C ASN A 79 -3.80 20.16 -4.75
N GLY A 80 -5.00 19.85 -4.26
CA GLY A 80 -5.37 18.51 -3.83
C GLY A 80 -6.88 18.38 -3.71
N VAL A 81 -7.31 17.22 -3.25
CA VAL A 81 -8.71 16.93 -2.93
C VAL A 81 -8.76 16.45 -1.48
N ILE A 82 -9.77 16.90 -0.76
CA ILE A 82 -10.07 16.46 0.60
C ILE A 82 -11.46 15.83 0.63
N GLU A 83 -11.54 14.63 1.20
CA GLU A 83 -12.79 13.89 1.36
C GLU A 83 -12.98 13.52 2.81
N LYS A 84 -14.12 13.89 3.40
CA LYS A 84 -14.46 13.47 4.76
C LYS A 84 -14.67 11.95 4.80
N SER A 85 -14.06 11.30 5.78
CA SER A 85 -14.19 9.86 5.98
C SER A 85 -15.61 9.51 6.42
N LYS A 86 -16.21 8.51 5.79
CA LYS A 86 -17.52 7.97 6.21
C LYS A 86 -17.46 7.23 7.56
N TYR A 87 -16.25 6.84 8.00
CA TYR A 87 -16.04 6.02 9.19
C TYR A 87 -15.49 6.80 10.39
N SER A 88 -15.25 8.10 10.24
CA SER A 88 -14.67 8.91 11.31
C SER A 88 -15.12 10.35 11.21
N GLU A 89 -15.73 10.85 12.28
CA GLU A 89 -16.19 12.25 12.40
C GLU A 89 -15.08 13.27 12.10
N TYR A 90 -13.86 12.95 12.53
CA TYR A 90 -12.66 13.79 12.41
C TYR A 90 -11.67 13.30 11.35
N GLY A 91 -12.02 12.25 10.60
CA GLY A 91 -11.13 11.63 9.62
C GLY A 91 -11.32 12.21 8.23
N TYR A 92 -10.21 12.42 7.51
CA TYR A 92 -10.20 12.95 6.17
C TYR A 92 -9.20 12.18 5.30
N ASN A 93 -9.58 11.89 4.06
CA ASN A 93 -8.67 11.41 3.03
C ASN A 93 -8.21 12.61 2.20
N ILE A 94 -6.90 12.79 2.12
CA ILE A 94 -6.26 13.83 1.31
C ILE A 94 -5.50 13.15 0.18
N TYR A 95 -5.73 13.58 -1.05
CA TYR A 95 -5.00 13.06 -2.20
C TYR A 95 -4.73 14.16 -3.23
N THR A 96 -3.78 13.88 -4.12
CA THR A 96 -3.46 14.78 -5.24
C THR A 96 -3.11 13.94 -6.46
N LYS A 97 -3.39 14.49 -7.64
CA LYS A 97 -3.02 13.89 -8.93
C LYS A 97 -1.75 14.51 -9.52
N ASN A 98 -1.18 15.52 -8.87
CA ASN A 98 -0.03 16.25 -9.41
C ASN A 98 1.09 16.42 -8.35
N PHE A 99 2.27 16.79 -8.85
CA PHE A 99 3.46 17.00 -8.03
C PHE A 99 3.62 18.43 -7.50
N LYS A 100 2.63 19.32 -7.72
CA LYS A 100 2.67 20.66 -7.11
C LYS A 100 2.52 20.53 -5.60
N ARG A 101 3.18 21.41 -4.84
CA ARG A 101 3.01 21.45 -3.38
C ARG A 101 1.53 21.68 -3.05
N SER A 102 1.05 20.97 -2.02
CA SER A 102 -0.30 21.19 -1.50
C SER A 102 -0.23 21.88 -0.16
N TYR A 103 -1.18 22.78 0.07
CA TYR A 103 -1.31 23.53 1.30
C TYR A 103 -2.67 23.21 1.88
N LEU A 104 -2.68 22.70 3.11
CA LEU A 104 -3.91 22.46 3.86
C LEU A 104 -4.13 23.63 4.80
N PHE A 105 -5.33 24.17 4.75
CA PHE A 105 -5.76 25.28 5.57
C PHE A 105 -6.76 24.74 6.58
N VAL A 106 -6.46 24.93 7.87
CA VAL A 106 -7.34 24.56 8.98
C VAL A 106 -7.76 25.84 9.68
N LYS A 107 -9.00 26.26 9.44
CA LYS A 107 -9.58 27.44 10.07
C LYS A 107 -10.31 27.02 11.35
N HIS A 108 -10.06 27.73 12.44
CA HIS A 108 -10.68 27.51 13.74
C HIS A 108 -10.93 28.85 14.43
N GLY A 109 -12.20 29.20 14.61
CA GLY A 109 -12.58 30.56 15.05
C GLY A 109 -12.04 31.65 14.11
N LYS A 110 -11.14 32.50 14.63
CA LYS A 110 -10.48 33.58 13.88
C LYS A 110 -9.09 33.22 13.34
N PHE A 111 -8.59 32.04 13.70
CA PHE A 111 -7.24 31.61 13.35
C PHE A 111 -7.26 30.73 12.10
N LEU A 112 -6.12 30.71 11.41
CA LEU A 112 -5.89 29.92 10.21
C LEU A 112 -4.51 29.29 10.29
N ASP A 113 -4.46 27.97 10.47
CA ASP A 113 -3.24 27.22 10.35
C ASP A 113 -3.02 26.78 8.91
N THR A 114 -1.75 26.83 8.48
CA THR A 114 -1.34 26.32 7.18
C THR A 114 -0.35 25.17 7.38
N ILE A 115 -0.69 24.01 6.82
CA ILE A 115 0.16 22.83 6.82
C ILE A 115 0.64 22.59 5.38
N THR A 116 1.96 22.57 5.20
CA THR A 116 2.56 22.33 3.88
C THR A 116 2.85 20.85 3.70
N PHE A 117 2.30 20.27 2.63
CA PHE A 117 2.58 18.90 2.25
C PHE A 117 3.63 18.84 1.14
N TYR A 118 4.68 18.06 1.39
CA TYR A 118 5.66 17.67 0.40
C TYR A 118 5.16 16.46 -0.39
N LYS A 119 5.63 16.30 -1.63
CA LYS A 119 5.21 15.19 -2.48
C LYS A 119 6.23 14.07 -2.43
N LYS A 120 5.73 12.86 -2.30
CA LYS A 120 6.53 11.64 -2.31
C LYS A 120 6.02 10.71 -3.39
N ASN A 121 6.96 10.09 -4.09
CA ASN A 121 6.64 9.05 -5.06
C ASN A 121 6.13 7.82 -4.32
N ILE A 122 5.12 7.16 -4.89
CA ILE A 122 4.75 5.81 -4.50
C ILE A 122 5.97 4.90 -4.78
N PRO A 123 6.36 4.01 -3.85
CA PRO A 123 7.45 3.07 -4.10
C PRO A 123 7.14 2.17 -5.31
N PRO A 124 8.14 1.56 -5.95
CA PRO A 124 7.91 0.64 -7.06
C PRO A 124 7.02 -0.55 -6.64
N PRO A 125 5.88 -0.79 -7.30
CA PRO A 125 5.07 -1.96 -7.02
C PRO A 125 5.69 -3.24 -7.60
N ILE A 126 5.37 -4.36 -6.96
CA ILE A 126 5.78 -5.69 -7.38
C ILE A 126 4.64 -6.31 -8.18
N LEU A 127 5.00 -6.88 -9.33
CA LEU A 127 4.07 -7.62 -10.18
C LEU A 127 3.60 -8.90 -9.45
N ARG A 128 2.31 -9.20 -9.55
CA ARG A 128 1.68 -10.37 -8.92
C ARG A 128 0.79 -11.10 -9.91
N TYR A 129 0.59 -12.39 -9.66
CA TYR A 129 -0.41 -13.18 -10.35
C TYR A 129 -1.37 -13.75 -9.32
N LYS A 130 -2.67 -13.47 -9.50
CA LYS A 130 -3.69 -13.72 -8.47
C LYS A 130 -3.24 -13.12 -7.12
N THR A 131 -3.28 -13.90 -6.04
CA THR A 131 -2.86 -13.48 -4.69
C THR A 131 -1.38 -13.77 -4.40
N GLY A 132 -0.68 -14.48 -5.29
CA GLY A 132 0.67 -15.00 -5.06
C GLY A 132 1.81 -14.12 -5.56
N SER A 133 3.03 -14.52 -5.21
CA SER A 133 4.25 -14.06 -5.88
C SER A 133 4.32 -14.65 -7.29
N ILE A 134 5.12 -14.04 -8.16
CA ILE A 134 5.41 -14.58 -9.49
C ILE A 134 6.85 -15.05 -9.65
N ASP A 135 7.64 -15.13 -8.57
CA ASP A 135 9.01 -15.66 -8.61
C ASP A 135 9.05 -17.10 -9.19
N THR A 136 7.95 -17.84 -8.99
CA THR A 136 7.69 -19.14 -9.59
C THR A 136 6.27 -19.17 -10.13
N LEU A 137 6.08 -19.67 -11.36
CA LEU A 137 4.78 -19.83 -11.99
C LEU A 137 4.62 -21.26 -12.51
N SER A 138 3.53 -21.93 -12.17
CA SER A 138 3.27 -23.27 -12.72
C SER A 138 2.68 -23.20 -14.13
N THR A 139 2.98 -24.17 -14.99
CA THR A 139 2.35 -24.26 -16.31
C THR A 139 0.83 -24.36 -16.20
N ARG A 140 0.34 -25.05 -15.16
CA ARG A 140 -1.10 -25.15 -14.86
C ARG A 140 -1.74 -23.78 -14.61
N GLU A 141 -1.10 -22.93 -13.83
CA GLU A 141 -1.57 -21.58 -13.56
C GLU A 141 -1.60 -20.72 -14.81
N LEU A 142 -0.56 -20.83 -15.63
CA LEU A 142 -0.39 -20.07 -16.86
C LEU A 142 -1.38 -20.46 -17.96
N LYS A 143 -1.82 -21.72 -18.01
CA LYS A 143 -2.93 -22.14 -18.89
C LYS A 143 -4.20 -21.33 -18.66
N THR A 144 -4.46 -20.94 -17.41
CA THR A 144 -5.61 -20.11 -17.01
C THR A 144 -5.31 -18.61 -16.92
N PHE A 145 -4.16 -18.17 -17.42
CA PHE A 145 -3.73 -16.78 -17.31
C PHE A 145 -4.72 -15.81 -17.97
N ASN A 146 -4.97 -14.70 -17.27
CA ASN A 146 -5.78 -13.59 -17.76
C ASN A 146 -4.99 -12.27 -17.78
N SER A 147 -4.41 -11.89 -16.65
CA SER A 147 -3.65 -10.66 -16.47
C SER A 147 -2.82 -10.72 -15.19
N PHE A 148 -1.79 -9.89 -15.12
CA PHE A 148 -1.09 -9.62 -13.87
C PHE A 148 -1.77 -8.51 -13.07
N MET A 149 -1.48 -8.50 -11.77
CA MET A 149 -1.83 -7.47 -10.80
C MET A 149 -0.54 -6.81 -10.30
N ALA A 150 -0.67 -5.70 -9.57
CA ALA A 150 0.46 -5.08 -8.89
C ALA A 150 0.10 -4.77 -7.44
N SER A 151 1.09 -4.85 -6.56
CA SER A 151 0.92 -4.54 -5.15
C SER A 151 2.20 -3.97 -4.57
N LEU A 152 2.09 -3.26 -3.45
CA LEU A 152 3.25 -2.81 -2.71
C LEU A 152 3.43 -3.63 -1.44
N ARG A 153 4.69 -3.93 -1.11
CA ARG A 153 5.04 -4.51 0.18
C ARG A 153 5.10 -3.40 1.22
N ASP A 154 4.50 -3.63 2.38
CA ASP A 154 4.55 -2.74 3.55
C ASP A 154 4.11 -1.28 3.30
N PHE A 155 3.24 -1.06 2.31
CA PHE A 155 2.72 0.26 1.99
C PHE A 155 1.38 0.51 2.69
N SER A 156 1.32 1.61 3.44
CA SER A 156 0.21 1.88 4.37
C SER A 156 -0.93 2.69 3.78
N TYR A 157 -0.79 3.16 2.54
CA TYR A 157 -1.76 4.04 1.91
C TYR A 157 -2.63 3.29 0.92
N ASP A 158 -3.91 3.63 0.88
CA ASP A 158 -4.86 3.03 -0.05
C ASP A 158 -4.53 3.50 -1.48
N CYS A 159 -4.19 2.54 -2.32
CA CYS A 159 -3.82 2.71 -3.72
C CYS A 159 -4.34 1.51 -4.51
N ILE A 160 -4.99 1.80 -5.63
CA ILE A 160 -5.42 0.78 -6.57
C ILE A 160 -4.50 0.86 -7.78
N PHE A 161 -3.92 -0.27 -8.16
CA PHE A 161 -2.95 -0.37 -9.25
C PHE A 161 -3.53 -1.14 -10.43
N GLU A 162 -3.34 -0.60 -11.64
CA GLU A 162 -3.57 -1.31 -12.89
C GLU A 162 -2.24 -1.46 -13.63
N VAL A 163 -1.83 -2.70 -13.89
CA VAL A 163 -0.66 -2.97 -14.73
C VAL A 163 -1.05 -2.64 -16.18
N TYR A 164 -0.34 -1.69 -16.78
CA TYR A 164 -0.64 -1.16 -18.10
C TYR A 164 0.08 -1.95 -19.19
N SER A 165 1.42 -1.97 -19.13
CA SER A 165 2.26 -2.74 -20.05
C SER A 165 3.58 -3.15 -19.43
N MET A 166 4.28 -4.08 -20.08
CA MET A 166 5.60 -4.55 -19.66
C MET A 166 6.42 -5.08 -20.84
N ASN A 167 7.72 -5.21 -20.64
CA ASN A 167 8.58 -6.00 -21.51
C ASN A 167 8.80 -7.38 -20.88
N ILE A 168 8.92 -8.41 -21.72
CA ILE A 168 9.13 -9.79 -21.30
C ILE A 168 10.26 -10.37 -22.13
N ILE A 169 11.27 -10.89 -21.44
CA ILE A 169 12.32 -11.72 -22.04
C ILE A 169 12.06 -13.16 -21.60
N ILE A 170 12.08 -14.09 -22.54
CA ILE A 170 11.94 -15.52 -22.26
C ILE A 170 13.23 -16.21 -22.65
N ILE A 171 13.76 -17.01 -21.73
CA ILE A 171 14.90 -17.89 -21.97
C ILE A 171 14.36 -19.32 -21.91
N HIS A 172 14.39 -20.00 -23.06
CA HIS A 172 13.93 -21.37 -23.19
C HIS A 172 15.03 -22.35 -22.79
N ASP A 173 14.73 -23.29 -21.90
CA ASP A 173 15.72 -24.25 -21.41
C ASP A 173 16.06 -25.31 -22.46
N ASP A 174 15.04 -25.81 -23.17
CA ASP A 174 15.14 -26.90 -24.16
C ASP A 174 16.15 -26.60 -25.27
N ASP A 175 16.15 -25.37 -25.79
CA ASP A 175 16.92 -24.98 -26.98
C ASP A 175 17.87 -23.79 -26.74
N LYS A 176 17.91 -23.27 -25.50
CA LYS A 176 18.71 -22.12 -25.09
C LYS A 176 18.46 -20.86 -25.93
N THR A 177 17.27 -20.75 -26.52
CA THR A 177 16.89 -19.56 -27.28
C THR A 177 16.37 -18.45 -26.37
N THR A 178 16.37 -17.22 -26.89
CA THR A 178 15.83 -16.06 -26.18
C THR A 178 14.82 -15.33 -27.07
N GLU A 179 13.62 -15.13 -26.56
CA GLU A 179 12.60 -14.29 -27.20
C GLU A 179 12.41 -12.99 -26.40
N ILE A 180 12.29 -11.85 -27.09
CA ILE A 180 12.09 -10.54 -26.47
C ILE A 180 10.78 -9.93 -26.96
N PHE A 181 9.95 -9.51 -26.03
CA PHE A 181 8.68 -8.84 -26.29
C PHE A 181 8.63 -7.50 -25.58
N GLU A 182 8.37 -6.44 -26.34
CA GLU A 182 8.34 -5.08 -25.81
C GLU A 182 6.93 -4.53 -25.73
N ASN A 183 6.68 -3.74 -24.67
CA ASN A 183 5.47 -2.97 -24.45
C ASN A 183 4.16 -3.81 -24.59
N LEU A 184 4.19 -5.06 -24.14
CA LEU A 184 3.02 -5.92 -24.11
C LEU A 184 1.99 -5.36 -23.12
N SER A 185 0.81 -5.02 -23.63
CA SER A 185 -0.31 -4.65 -22.77
C SER A 185 -0.74 -5.84 -21.90
N ASN A 186 -0.97 -5.58 -20.61
CA ASN A 186 -1.30 -6.59 -19.60
C ASN A 186 -2.60 -7.38 -19.90
N LYS A 187 -3.51 -6.80 -20.69
CA LYS A 187 -4.77 -7.45 -21.08
C LYS A 187 -4.77 -7.91 -22.55
N SER A 188 -3.63 -7.80 -23.24
CA SER A 188 -3.55 -8.14 -24.67
C SER A 188 -3.72 -9.64 -24.94
N PRO A 189 -4.35 -10.04 -26.05
CA PRO A 189 -4.37 -11.44 -26.50
C PRO A 189 -2.97 -12.02 -26.67
N ARG A 190 -2.02 -11.21 -27.13
CA ARG A 190 -0.61 -11.62 -27.33
C ARG A 190 0.04 -12.03 -26.01
N LEU A 191 -0.14 -11.27 -24.93
CA LEU A 191 0.38 -11.65 -23.62
C LEU A 191 -0.27 -12.94 -23.11
N LYS A 192 -1.60 -13.08 -23.27
CA LYS A 192 -2.30 -14.32 -22.87
C LYS A 192 -1.78 -15.54 -23.61
N TRP A 193 -1.58 -15.43 -24.92
CA TRP A 193 -0.99 -16.48 -25.73
C TRP A 193 0.44 -16.80 -25.27
N LEU A 194 1.27 -15.78 -25.01
CA LEU A 194 2.63 -15.92 -24.51
C LEU A 194 2.72 -16.71 -23.20
N MET A 195 1.86 -16.39 -22.25
CA MET A 195 1.83 -17.08 -20.96
C MET A 195 1.37 -18.53 -21.11
N ARG A 196 0.36 -18.80 -21.95
CA ARG A 196 -0.20 -20.15 -22.11
C ARG A 196 0.73 -21.15 -22.82
N ARG A 197 1.72 -20.67 -23.56
CA ARG A 197 2.73 -21.52 -24.23
C ARG A 197 3.99 -21.79 -23.39
N ALA A 198 4.05 -21.26 -22.17
CA ALA A 198 5.17 -21.47 -21.27
C ALA A 198 5.41 -22.97 -21.02
N LYS A 199 6.66 -23.39 -21.04
CA LYS A 199 7.08 -24.76 -20.74
C LYS A 199 7.77 -24.82 -19.38
N PRO A 200 7.79 -25.99 -18.72
CA PRO A 200 8.62 -26.17 -17.53
C PRO A 200 10.08 -25.80 -17.81
N ASN A 201 10.75 -25.25 -16.80
CA ASN A 201 12.14 -24.77 -16.81
C ASN A 201 12.42 -23.48 -17.61
N ASP A 202 11.46 -22.98 -18.41
CA ASP A 202 11.61 -21.66 -19.01
C ASP A 202 11.83 -20.59 -17.92
N THR A 203 12.62 -19.57 -18.24
CA THR A 203 12.81 -18.39 -17.38
C THR A 203 12.21 -17.16 -18.04
N TYR A 204 11.34 -16.48 -17.31
CA TYR A 204 10.65 -15.27 -17.75
C TYR A 204 11.17 -14.07 -16.96
N ILE A 205 11.65 -13.04 -17.65
CA ILE A 205 12.11 -11.79 -17.04
C ILE A 205 11.11 -10.70 -17.41
N PHE A 206 10.34 -10.26 -16.43
CA PHE A 206 9.40 -9.14 -16.57
C PHE A 206 10.13 -7.86 -16.18
N HIS A 207 10.21 -6.90 -17.10
CA HIS A 207 10.91 -5.64 -16.85
C HIS A 207 10.21 -4.46 -17.52
N ASN A 208 10.61 -3.25 -17.14
CA ASN A 208 9.96 -2.00 -17.58
C ASN A 208 8.43 -2.04 -17.38
N VAL A 209 8.00 -2.59 -16.24
CA VAL A 209 6.58 -2.74 -15.90
C VAL A 209 6.00 -1.35 -15.64
N LYS A 210 5.04 -0.93 -16.46
CA LYS A 210 4.31 0.33 -16.33
C LYS A 210 3.00 0.10 -15.61
N ILE A 211 2.79 0.82 -14.52
CA ILE A 211 1.62 0.67 -13.65
C ILE A 211 0.92 2.01 -13.54
N LYS A 212 -0.38 2.04 -13.84
CA LYS A 212 -1.24 3.19 -13.62
C LYS A 212 -1.82 3.14 -12.21
N VAL A 213 -1.76 4.25 -11.50
CA VAL A 213 -2.52 4.44 -10.26
C VAL A 213 -3.95 4.82 -10.65
N VAL A 214 -4.92 3.98 -10.29
CA VAL A 214 -6.34 4.20 -10.64
C VAL A 214 -6.85 5.49 -9.97
N ASP A 215 -7.85 6.13 -10.58
CA ASP A 215 -8.42 7.43 -10.18
C ASP A 215 -7.46 8.64 -10.30
N THR A 216 -6.29 8.44 -10.91
CA THR A 216 -5.39 9.52 -11.32
C THR A 216 -5.43 9.71 -12.83
N GLU A 217 -5.25 10.95 -13.29
CA GLU A 217 -5.29 11.25 -14.73
C GLU A 217 -4.12 10.57 -15.45
N ASP A 218 -2.87 10.69 -14.96
CA ASP A 218 -1.70 10.13 -15.65
C ASP A 218 -0.54 9.70 -14.73
N VAL A 219 -0.82 9.27 -13.49
CA VAL A 219 0.27 8.78 -12.62
C VAL A 219 0.66 7.37 -13.05
N ILE A 220 1.69 7.29 -13.89
CA ILE A 220 2.35 6.04 -14.27
C ILE A 220 3.63 5.89 -13.45
N ILE A 221 3.70 4.80 -12.69
CA ILE A 221 4.88 4.41 -11.92
C ILE A 221 5.53 3.19 -12.55
N ARG A 222 6.85 3.08 -12.37
CA ARG A 222 7.62 1.89 -12.79
C ARG A 222 7.56 0.86 -11.67
N GLY A 223 7.15 -0.36 -12.02
CA GLY A 223 7.23 -1.52 -11.14
C GLY A 223 8.65 -2.10 -11.10
N GLU A 224 8.86 -2.99 -10.15
CA GLU A 224 10.10 -3.77 -10.04
C GLU A 224 10.25 -4.72 -11.23
N SER A 225 11.51 -5.01 -11.60
CA SER A 225 11.80 -6.11 -12.52
C SER A 225 11.87 -7.41 -11.73
N ILE A 226 11.35 -8.49 -12.30
CA ILE A 226 11.20 -9.76 -11.61
C ILE A 226 11.50 -10.91 -12.56
N ILE A 227 12.22 -11.90 -12.05
CA ILE A 227 12.57 -13.12 -12.75
C ILE A 227 11.66 -14.21 -12.20
N SER A 228 11.00 -14.92 -13.11
CA SER A 228 10.12 -16.02 -12.81
C SER A 228 10.66 -17.30 -13.42
N LYS A 229 10.70 -18.37 -12.64
CA LYS A 229 10.95 -19.72 -13.16
C LYS A 229 9.62 -20.43 -13.41
N ILE A 230 9.50 -21.05 -14.57
CA ILE A 230 8.34 -21.87 -14.87
C ILE A 230 8.55 -23.28 -14.35
N VAL A 231 7.58 -23.78 -13.60
CA VAL A 231 7.55 -25.14 -13.06
C VAL A 231 6.32 -25.87 -13.58
N GLU A 232 6.24 -27.18 -13.39
CA GLU A 232 5.08 -27.97 -13.81
C GLU A 232 3.74 -27.47 -13.22
#